data_AF-A0A7V9P4Q5-F1
#
_entry.id   AF-A0A7V9P4Q5-F1
#
_cell.length_a   1.000
_cell.length_b   1.000
_cell.length_c   1.000
_cell.angle_alpha   90.00
_cell.angle_beta   90.00
_cell.angle_gamma   90.00
#
_symmetry.space_group_name_H-M   'P 1'
#
loop_
_entity.id
_entity.type
_entity.pdbx_description
1 polymer ?
#
loop_
_entity_poly.entity_id
_entity_poly.type
_entity_poly.pdbx_seq_one_letter_code
_entity_poly.pdbx_strand_id
1 'polypeptide(L)'
;MLGVAVRDLDLDLDAFAGPFDLLLTLVLKEELELVDVEVAGVIVAFLERVAERAPLDLEACGEFLVLVSALLELKARELFPDEEVEELDPEEAAEELAERLAAYRRFRVAAAWLDDRLAA
;
A
#
# COMPACT_ATOMS: atom_id res chain seq x y z
N MET A 1 -16.60 5.86 -11.68
CA MET A 1 -15.77 6.89 -12.35
C MET A 1 -15.62 8.09 -11.44
N LEU A 2 -14.81 7.94 -10.40
CA LEU A 2 -14.17 9.00 -9.61
C LEU A 2 -12.91 8.32 -9.05
N GLY A 3 -11.94 8.08 -9.92
CA GLY A 3 -10.60 7.72 -9.47
C GLY A 3 -10.00 8.99 -8.88
N VAL A 4 -10.03 9.11 -7.55
CA VAL A 4 -9.36 10.21 -6.86
C VAL A 4 -7.86 9.98 -7.07
N ALA A 5 -7.21 10.89 -7.77
CA ALA A 5 -5.79 10.77 -8.00
C ALA A 5 -5.07 10.93 -6.66
N VAL A 6 -4.07 10.11 -6.36
CA VAL A 6 -3.35 10.21 -5.07
C VAL A 6 -2.72 11.60 -4.86
N ARG A 7 -2.46 12.33 -5.97
CA ARG A 7 -2.00 13.72 -5.95
C ARG A 7 -3.03 14.74 -5.43
N ASP A 8 -4.31 14.41 -5.50
CA ASP A 8 -5.41 15.25 -5.00
C ASP A 8 -5.68 14.98 -3.51
N LEU A 9 -5.00 13.98 -2.92
CA LEU A 9 -5.11 13.63 -1.51
C LEU A 9 -4.13 14.47 -0.70
N ASP A 10 -4.65 15.22 0.28
CA ASP A 10 -3.84 15.97 1.24
C ASP A 10 -3.20 14.96 2.23
N LEU A 11 -2.07 14.37 1.82
CA LEU A 11 -1.36 13.32 2.54
C LEU A 11 -0.07 13.89 3.14
N ASP A 12 0.02 13.85 4.46
CA ASP A 12 1.28 14.10 5.15
C ASP A 12 2.19 12.87 5.01
N LEU A 13 3.08 12.91 4.01
CA LEU A 13 3.96 11.80 3.70
C LEU A 13 4.90 11.48 4.87
N ASP A 14 5.28 12.45 5.70
CA ASP A 14 6.19 12.26 6.84
C ASP A 14 5.60 11.39 7.95
N ALA A 15 4.27 11.24 8.01
CA ALA A 15 3.58 10.44 9.02
C ALA A 15 3.71 8.91 8.81
N PHE A 16 4.12 8.44 7.63
CA PHE A 16 4.07 7.02 7.29
C PHE A 16 5.37 6.25 7.63
N ALA A 17 5.26 5.09 8.27
CA ALA A 17 6.45 4.29 8.60
C ALA A 17 6.99 3.44 7.43
N GLY A 18 6.27 3.34 6.31
CA GLY A 18 6.67 2.50 5.18
C GLY A 18 5.57 2.36 4.12
N PRO A 19 5.79 1.54 3.08
CA PRO A 19 4.88 1.44 1.94
C PRO A 19 3.53 0.82 2.31
N PHE A 20 3.48 -0.14 3.24
CA PHE A 20 2.23 -0.70 3.74
C PHE A 20 1.40 0.32 4.53
N ASP A 21 2.05 1.20 5.29
CA ASP A 21 1.37 2.26 6.07
C ASP A 21 0.75 3.32 5.14
N LEU A 22 1.49 3.67 4.08
CA LEU A 22 1.00 4.52 3.00
C LEU A 22 -0.24 3.90 2.33
N LEU A 23 -0.15 2.66 1.87
CA LEU A 23 -1.29 2.00 1.22
C LEU A 23 -2.48 1.82 2.16
N LEU A 24 -2.23 1.41 3.41
CA LEU A 24 -3.29 1.29 4.41
C LEU A 24 -3.99 2.63 4.63
N THR A 25 -3.26 3.73 4.65
CA THR A 25 -3.84 5.07 4.78
C THR A 25 -4.68 5.44 3.57
N LEU A 26 -4.21 5.15 2.36
CA LEU A 26 -4.96 5.41 1.13
C LEU A 26 -6.28 4.63 1.11
N VAL A 27 -6.25 3.35 1.46
CA VAL A 27 -7.44 2.48 1.50
C VAL A 27 -8.42 2.93 2.59
N LEU A 28 -7.93 3.24 3.81
CA LEU A 28 -8.79 3.60 4.94
C LEU A 28 -9.34 5.02 4.88
N LYS A 29 -8.55 5.99 4.36
CA LYS A 29 -8.95 7.40 4.31
C LYS A 29 -9.98 7.66 3.23
N GLU A 30 -9.84 7.00 2.08
CA GLU A 30 -10.67 7.23 0.91
C GLU A 30 -11.80 6.20 0.73
N GLU A 31 -11.94 5.25 1.67
CA GLU A 31 -12.89 4.13 1.60
C GLU A 31 -12.80 3.37 0.25
N LEU A 32 -11.59 3.29 -0.30
CA LEU A 32 -11.34 2.67 -1.61
C LEU A 32 -11.15 1.17 -1.49
N GLU A 33 -11.72 0.42 -2.43
CA GLU A 33 -11.38 -0.99 -2.61
C GLU A 33 -9.95 -1.09 -3.17
N LEU A 34 -9.25 -2.19 -2.85
CA LEU A 34 -7.87 -2.40 -3.33
C LEU A 34 -7.76 -2.38 -4.85
N VAL A 35 -8.81 -2.89 -5.52
CA VAL A 35 -8.93 -2.86 -6.97
C VAL A 35 -9.05 -1.43 -7.49
N ASP A 36 -9.58 -0.49 -6.74
CA ASP A 36 -9.76 0.90 -7.19
C ASP A 36 -8.54 1.79 -6.91
N VAL A 37 -7.53 1.29 -6.20
CA VAL A 37 -6.34 2.06 -5.86
C VAL A 37 -5.57 2.44 -7.13
N GLU A 38 -5.31 3.74 -7.30
CA GLU A 38 -4.47 4.23 -8.40
C GLU A 38 -2.99 3.92 -8.12
N VAL A 39 -2.50 2.84 -8.71
CA VAL A 39 -1.11 2.36 -8.52
C VAL A 39 -0.08 3.44 -8.85
N ALA A 40 -0.29 4.20 -9.93
CA ALA A 40 0.60 5.31 -10.30
C ALA A 40 0.70 6.36 -9.19
N GLY A 41 -0.41 6.63 -8.52
CA GLY A 41 -0.48 7.55 -7.40
C GLY A 41 0.30 7.05 -6.18
N VAL A 42 0.13 5.77 -5.83
CA VAL A 42 0.92 5.12 -4.76
C VAL A 42 2.41 5.22 -5.05
N ILE A 43 2.81 5.01 -6.32
CA ILE A 43 4.21 5.05 -6.72
C ILE A 43 4.79 6.45 -6.56
N VAL A 44 4.09 7.46 -7.07
CA VAL A 44 4.53 8.85 -6.99
C VAL A 44 4.68 9.28 -5.54
N ALA A 45 3.66 9.03 -4.70
CA ALA A 45 3.67 9.41 -3.29
C ALA A 45 4.85 8.76 -2.52
N PHE A 46 5.14 7.49 -2.79
CA PHE A 46 6.28 6.83 -2.17
C PHE A 46 7.63 7.39 -2.65
N LEU A 47 7.78 7.64 -3.96
CA LEU A 47 9.02 8.18 -4.52
C LEU A 47 9.29 9.61 -4.03
N GLU A 48 8.27 10.45 -3.88
CA GLU A 48 8.39 11.79 -3.30
C GLU A 48 8.94 11.71 -1.87
N ARG A 49 8.38 10.80 -1.06
CA ARG A 49 8.84 10.54 0.30
C ARG A 49 10.28 10.04 0.40
N VAL A 50 10.69 9.14 -0.50
CA VAL A 50 12.06 8.60 -0.53
C VAL A 50 13.05 9.65 -1.05
N ALA A 51 12.65 10.51 -1.99
CA ALA A 51 13.50 11.55 -2.53
C ALA A 51 13.89 12.61 -1.49
N GLU A 52 13.03 12.86 -0.49
CA GLU A 52 13.27 13.81 0.59
C GLU A 52 14.24 13.29 1.67
N ARG A 53 14.53 11.98 1.68
CA ARG A 53 15.33 11.32 2.72
C ARG A 53 16.62 10.74 2.14
N ALA A 54 17.76 11.27 2.59
CA ALA A 54 19.08 10.72 2.31
C ALA A 54 19.74 10.24 3.62
N PRO A 55 20.37 9.05 3.67
CA PRO A 55 20.53 8.07 2.58
C PRO A 55 19.25 7.29 2.25
N LEU A 56 19.21 6.73 1.04
CA LEU A 56 18.08 5.93 0.55
C LEU A 56 17.96 4.64 1.39
N ASP A 57 16.78 4.38 1.92
CA ASP A 57 16.48 3.16 2.65
C ASP A 57 16.14 2.03 1.66
N LEU A 58 17.11 1.15 1.41
CA LEU A 58 16.97 0.03 0.47
C LEU A 58 15.98 -1.03 0.96
N GLU A 59 15.79 -1.17 2.27
CA GLU A 59 14.85 -2.12 2.84
C GLU A 59 13.42 -1.65 2.55
N ALA A 60 13.12 -0.39 2.86
CA ALA A 60 11.84 0.24 2.52
C ALA A 60 11.55 0.20 1.01
N CYS A 61 12.58 0.41 0.16
CA CYS A 61 12.42 0.30 -1.29
C CYS A 61 12.10 -1.13 -1.75
N GLY A 62 12.70 -2.15 -1.12
CA GLY A 62 12.41 -3.55 -1.41
C GLY A 62 10.97 -3.92 -1.06
N GLU A 63 10.50 -3.53 0.12
CA GLU A 63 9.11 -3.72 0.54
C GLU A 63 8.12 -3.02 -0.39
N PHE A 64 8.48 -1.82 -0.85
CA PHE A 64 7.67 -1.05 -1.77
C PHE A 64 7.54 -1.74 -3.14
N LEU A 65 8.63 -2.30 -3.67
CA LEU A 65 8.58 -3.05 -4.93
C LEU A 65 7.64 -4.26 -4.83
N VAL A 66 7.66 -4.97 -3.70
CA VAL A 66 6.74 -6.09 -3.43
C VAL A 66 5.28 -5.62 -3.37
N LEU A 67 5.03 -4.46 -2.77
CA LEU A 67 3.69 -3.89 -2.70
C LEU A 67 3.18 -3.48 -4.09
N VAL A 68 4.01 -2.76 -4.85
CA VAL A 68 3.66 -2.28 -6.19
C VAL A 68 3.47 -3.44 -7.15
N SER A 69 4.29 -4.50 -7.07
CA SER A 69 4.09 -5.68 -7.90
C SER A 69 2.74 -6.32 -7.65
N ALA A 70 2.32 -6.45 -6.39
CA ALA A 70 1.00 -7.00 -6.04
C ALA A 70 -0.15 -6.13 -6.57
N LEU A 71 -0.03 -4.81 -6.48
CA LEU A 71 -1.02 -3.88 -7.03
C LEU A 71 -1.08 -3.92 -8.57
N LEU A 72 0.07 -4.05 -9.24
CA LEU A 72 0.14 -4.19 -10.70
C LEU A 72 -0.43 -5.51 -11.17
N GLU A 73 -0.16 -6.59 -10.44
CA GLU A 73 -0.72 -7.93 -10.67
C GLU A 73 -2.25 -7.90 -10.56
N LEU A 74 -2.78 -7.31 -9.47
CA LEU A 74 -4.22 -7.10 -9.28
C LEU A 74 -4.85 -6.35 -10.47
N LYS A 75 -4.21 -5.25 -10.90
CA LYS A 75 -4.67 -4.45 -12.04
C LYS A 75 -4.58 -5.18 -13.37
N ALA A 76 -3.54 -5.97 -13.59
CA ALA A 76 -3.39 -6.76 -14.81
C ALA A 76 -4.52 -7.78 -14.92
N ARG A 77 -4.84 -8.50 -13.83
CA ARG A 77 -5.93 -9.48 -13.81
C ARG A 77 -7.30 -8.84 -14.01
N GLU A 78 -7.53 -7.65 -13.45
CA GLU A 78 -8.76 -6.88 -13.69
C GLU A 78 -8.91 -6.49 -15.18
N LEU A 79 -7.83 -6.07 -15.82
CA LEU A 79 -7.83 -5.59 -17.21
C LEU A 79 -7.85 -6.71 -18.26
N PHE A 80 -7.32 -7.89 -17.94
CA PHE A 80 -7.16 -9.02 -18.84
C PHE A 80 -7.77 -10.31 -18.29
N PRO A 81 -9.10 -10.38 -18.06
CA PRO A 81 -9.76 -11.51 -17.41
C PRO A 81 -9.77 -12.80 -18.24
N ASP A 82 -9.55 -12.71 -19.56
CA ASP A 82 -9.58 -13.84 -20.48
C ASP A 82 -8.20 -14.49 -20.72
N GLU A 83 -7.12 -13.95 -20.13
CA GLU A 83 -5.83 -14.64 -20.14
C GLU A 83 -5.85 -15.72 -19.04
N GLU A 84 -6.00 -16.99 -19.45
CA GLU A 84 -5.85 -18.15 -18.57
C GLU A 84 -4.41 -18.21 -18.03
N VAL A 85 -4.18 -17.53 -16.91
CA VAL A 85 -3.03 -17.77 -16.04
C VAL A 85 -3.52 -18.66 -14.90
N GLU A 86 -2.78 -19.74 -14.56
CA GLU A 86 -3.06 -20.60 -13.38
C GLU A 86 -2.80 -19.82 -12.07
N GLU A 87 -3.51 -18.73 -11.86
CA GLU A 87 -3.31 -17.76 -10.80
C GLU A 87 -4.65 -17.40 -10.14
N LEU A 88 -4.59 -16.87 -8.91
CA LEU A 88 -5.77 -16.40 -8.16
C LEU A 88 -6.57 -15.41 -9.01
N ASP A 89 -7.89 -15.46 -8.94
CA ASP A 89 -8.72 -14.46 -9.60
C ASP A 89 -8.49 -13.05 -8.98
N PRO A 90 -8.94 -11.96 -9.63
CA PRO A 90 -8.71 -10.59 -9.12
C PRO A 90 -9.24 -10.37 -7.70
N GLU A 91 -10.36 -10.99 -7.33
CA GLU A 91 -11.01 -10.83 -6.02
C GLU A 91 -10.22 -11.58 -4.94
N GLU A 92 -9.80 -12.82 -5.23
CA GLU A 92 -8.94 -13.62 -4.37
C GLU A 92 -7.59 -12.94 -4.10
N ALA A 93 -6.99 -12.32 -5.13
CA ALA A 93 -5.73 -11.59 -4.99
C ALA A 93 -5.87 -10.31 -4.15
N ALA A 94 -7.01 -9.62 -4.29
CA ALA A 94 -7.36 -8.48 -3.45
C ALA A 94 -7.53 -8.92 -1.98
N GLU A 95 -8.19 -10.05 -1.75
CA GLU A 95 -8.40 -10.59 -0.41
C GLU A 95 -7.07 -10.95 0.26
N GLU A 96 -6.15 -11.63 -0.43
CA GLU A 96 -4.81 -11.93 0.11
C GLU A 96 -4.04 -10.64 0.48
N LEU A 97 -4.09 -9.62 -0.38
CA LEU A 97 -3.45 -8.34 -0.09
C LEU A 97 -4.12 -7.63 1.10
N ALA A 98 -5.45 -7.71 1.21
CA ALA A 98 -6.20 -7.16 2.34
C ALA A 98 -5.83 -7.86 3.65
N GLU A 99 -5.66 -9.19 3.64
CA GLU A 99 -5.21 -9.94 4.81
C GLU A 99 -3.82 -9.52 5.28
N ARG A 100 -2.90 -9.31 4.33
CA ARG A 100 -1.54 -8.81 4.62
C ARG A 100 -1.58 -7.41 5.25
N LEU A 101 -2.40 -6.51 4.71
CA LEU A 101 -2.61 -5.17 5.27
C LEU A 101 -3.24 -5.24 6.67
N ALA A 102 -4.21 -6.12 6.88
CA ALA A 102 -4.83 -6.32 8.18
C ALA A 102 -3.82 -6.86 9.21
N ALA A 103 -2.94 -7.79 8.83
CA ALA A 103 -1.87 -8.29 9.67
C ALA A 103 -0.87 -7.19 10.02
N TYR A 104 -0.42 -6.41 9.04
CA TYR A 104 0.46 -5.25 9.24
C TYR A 104 -0.13 -4.27 10.25
N ARG A 105 -1.40 -3.89 10.08
CA ARG A 105 -2.11 -2.99 10.99
C ARG A 105 -2.14 -3.52 12.42
N ARG A 106 -2.43 -4.81 12.62
CA ARG A 106 -2.45 -5.43 13.96
C ARG A 106 -1.08 -5.34 14.63
N PHE A 107 -0.01 -5.65 13.91
CA PHE A 107 1.35 -5.56 14.44
C PHE A 107 1.78 -4.12 14.70
N ARG A 108 1.40 -3.16 13.86
CA ARG A 108 1.66 -1.73 14.10
C ARG A 108 1.00 -1.24 15.39
N VAL A 109 -0.26 -1.59 15.62
CA VAL A 109 -0.97 -1.24 16.85
C VAL A 109 -0.32 -1.89 18.07
N ALA A 110 0.07 -3.17 17.97
CA ALA A 110 0.76 -3.86 19.05
C ALA A 110 2.13 -3.24 19.36
N ALA A 111 2.89 -2.86 18.32
CA ALA A 111 4.18 -2.19 18.46
C ALA A 111 4.03 -0.83 19.16
N ALA A 112 3.05 -0.01 18.75
CA ALA A 112 2.77 1.27 19.39
C ALA A 112 2.39 1.09 20.88
N TRP A 113 1.53 0.11 21.19
CA TRP A 113 1.17 -0.20 22.57
C TRP A 113 2.35 -0.66 23.44
N LEU A 114 3.30 -1.41 22.86
CA LEU A 114 4.52 -1.82 23.55
C LEU A 114 5.45 -0.63 23.81
N ASP A 115 5.60 0.27 22.82
CA ASP A 115 6.45 1.45 22.92
C ASP A 115 5.96 2.39 24.06
N ASP A 116 4.66 2.64 24.14
CA ASP A 116 4.02 3.41 25.23
C ASP A 116 4.33 2.84 26.61
N ARG A 117 4.44 1.51 26.73
CA ARG A 117 4.76 0.84 28.00
C ARG A 117 6.25 0.80 28.32
N LEU A 118 7.11 0.86 27.33
CA LEU A 118 8.56 0.96 27.52
C LEU A 118 8.98 2.38 27.92
N ALA A 119 8.21 3.38 27.49
CA ALA A 119 8.43 4.78 27.84
C ALA A 119 7.94 5.18 29.25
N ALA A 120 7.20 4.30 29.94
CA ALA A 120 6.61 4.51 31.27
C ALA A 120 7.41 3.83 32.40
#